data_AF-A0A396RZ89-F1
#
_entry.id   AF-A0A396RZ89-F1
#
_cell.length_a   1.000
_cell.length_b   1.000
_cell.length_c   1.000
_cell.angle_alpha   90.00
_cell.angle_beta   90.00
_cell.angle_gamma   90.00
#
_symmetry.space_group_name_H-M   'P 1'
#
loop_
_entity.id
_entity.type
_entity.pdbx_description
1 polymer ?
#
loop_
_entity_poly.entity_id
_entity_poly.type
_entity_poly.pdbx_seq_one_letter_code
_entity_poly.pdbx_strand_id
1 'polypeptide(L)'
;MSRYSKGETSAAKLQEKQAKTQSLITKILLIRKAIEDRQRLPSLDALKSKRGIPFKSALNWSDADLGVISCSYNTSREPYNTEYSDQLAAALETYNNLTPATQTLPPQKRTTQRSQQEEISTLKNQVDYLTNTLGEVYRAYMQLVARVDEHTRQDIRYQQVLKSHTLALDRAHLTLVKP
;
A
#
# COMPACT_ATOMS: atom_id res chain seq x y z
N MET A 1 36.95 19.18 -4.14
CA MET A 1 37.27 17.88 -3.50
C MET A 1 36.31 16.83 -4.03
N SER A 2 36.80 15.73 -4.59
CA SER A 2 35.96 14.59 -4.99
C SER A 2 35.27 14.01 -3.76
N ARG A 3 33.94 13.90 -3.76
CA ARG A 3 33.16 13.36 -2.64
C ARG A 3 33.31 11.85 -2.45
N TYR A 4 33.97 11.15 -3.38
CA TYR A 4 34.12 9.69 -3.37
C TYR A 4 35.52 9.28 -3.81
N SER A 5 36.05 8.21 -3.19
CA SER A 5 37.29 7.57 -3.62
C SER A 5 37.06 6.73 -4.88
N LYS A 6 38.10 6.55 -5.68
CA LYS A 6 38.02 5.81 -6.95
C LYS A 6 37.67 4.34 -6.65
N GLY A 7 36.44 3.93 -6.99
CA GLY A 7 35.91 2.59 -6.74
C GLY A 7 34.83 2.52 -5.66
N GLU A 8 34.56 3.59 -4.92
CA GLU A 8 33.46 3.63 -3.96
C GLU A 8 32.12 3.81 -4.69
N THR A 9 31.18 2.91 -4.43
CA THR A 9 29.79 3.05 -4.90
C THR A 9 28.99 3.78 -3.81
N SER A 10 28.19 4.78 -4.18
CA SER A 10 27.39 5.50 -3.20
C SER A 10 26.37 4.58 -2.53
N ALA A 11 26.03 4.86 -1.26
CA ALA A 11 25.02 4.10 -0.52
C ALA A 11 23.67 4.04 -1.27
N ALA A 12 23.29 5.13 -1.94
CA ALA A 12 22.09 5.20 -2.76
C ALA A 12 22.10 4.18 -3.92
N LYS A 13 23.25 3.97 -4.57
CA LYS A 13 23.38 2.98 -5.66
C LYS A 13 23.32 1.55 -5.15
N LEU A 14 23.84 1.27 -3.97
CA LEU A 14 23.70 -0.04 -3.32
C LEU A 14 22.25 -0.32 -2.94
N GLN A 15 21.53 0.68 -2.40
CA GLN A 15 20.10 0.56 -2.10
C GLN A 15 19.27 0.33 -3.37
N GLU A 16 19.54 1.07 -4.45
CA GLU A 16 18.86 0.88 -5.74
C GLU A 16 19.05 -0.55 -6.27
N LYS A 17 20.27 -1.07 -6.17
CA LYS A 17 20.59 -2.46 -6.54
C LYS A 17 19.81 -3.46 -5.70
N GLN A 18 19.83 -3.32 -4.37
CA GLN A 18 19.11 -4.20 -3.46
C GLN A 18 17.60 -4.16 -3.71
N ALA A 19 17.02 -2.99 -3.96
CA ALA A 19 15.61 -2.82 -4.26
C ALA A 19 15.20 -3.58 -5.54
N LYS A 20 16.04 -3.55 -6.59
CA LYS A 20 15.78 -4.28 -7.83
C LYS A 20 15.85 -5.80 -7.64
N THR A 21 16.81 -6.30 -6.85
CA THR A 21 16.89 -7.71 -6.49
C THR A 21 15.67 -8.14 -5.68
N GLN A 22 15.28 -7.36 -4.67
CA GLN A 22 14.08 -7.63 -3.88
C GLN A 22 12.81 -7.60 -4.73
N SER A 23 12.70 -6.68 -5.69
CA SER A 23 11.59 -6.65 -6.64
C SER A 23 11.47 -7.94 -7.46
N LEU A 24 12.59 -8.49 -7.95
CA LEU A 24 12.58 -9.77 -8.67
C LEU A 24 12.03 -10.90 -7.78
N ILE A 25 12.48 -10.96 -6.52
CA ILE A 25 11.99 -11.95 -5.55
C ILE A 25 10.49 -11.77 -5.30
N THR A 26 10.04 -10.55 -5.03
CA THR A 26 8.61 -10.24 -4.81
C THR A 26 7.76 -10.62 -6.01
N LYS A 27 8.20 -10.32 -7.24
CA LYS A 27 7.50 -10.72 -8.47
C LYS A 27 7.33 -12.24 -8.53
N ILE A 28 8.38 -13.01 -8.24
CA ILE A 28 8.34 -14.48 -8.23
C ILE A 28 7.31 -14.97 -7.21
N LEU A 29 7.35 -14.45 -5.98
CA LEU A 29 6.43 -14.84 -4.91
C LEU A 29 4.98 -14.54 -5.26
N LEU A 30 4.69 -13.35 -5.80
CA LEU A 30 3.34 -12.96 -6.21
C LEU A 30 2.82 -13.86 -7.34
N ILE A 31 3.64 -14.15 -8.34
CA ILE A 31 3.26 -15.02 -9.46
C ILE A 31 3.02 -16.45 -8.96
N ARG A 32 3.90 -17.00 -8.12
CA ARG A 32 3.72 -18.34 -7.54
C ARG A 32 2.45 -18.44 -6.71
N LYS A 33 2.21 -17.46 -5.84
CA LYS A 33 0.97 -17.39 -5.05
C LYS A 33 -0.26 -17.34 -5.95
N ALA A 34 -0.23 -16.50 -7.00
CA ALA A 34 -1.32 -16.44 -7.97
C ALA A 34 -1.54 -17.77 -8.70
N ILE A 35 -0.47 -18.53 -8.98
CA ILE A 35 -0.55 -19.88 -9.54
C ILE A 35 -1.23 -20.85 -8.57
N GLU A 36 -0.79 -20.86 -7.32
CA GLU A 36 -1.36 -21.70 -6.26
C GLU A 36 -2.84 -21.41 -6.04
N ASP A 37 -3.21 -20.13 -5.96
CA ASP A 37 -4.58 -19.65 -5.77
C ASP A 37 -5.44 -19.79 -7.03
N ARG A 38 -4.85 -20.18 -8.18
CA ARG A 38 -5.47 -20.18 -9.52
C ARG A 38 -6.12 -18.85 -9.89
N GLN A 39 -5.52 -17.75 -9.44
CA GLN A 39 -5.98 -16.38 -9.69
C GLN A 39 -5.06 -15.66 -10.68
N ARG A 40 -5.64 -14.68 -11.37
CA ARG A 40 -4.90 -13.77 -12.25
C ARG A 40 -4.59 -12.48 -11.51
N LEU A 41 -3.38 -11.95 -11.71
CA LEU A 41 -2.89 -10.68 -11.20
C LEU A 41 -3.26 -9.56 -12.18
N PRO A 42 -4.23 -8.68 -11.87
CA PRO A 42 -4.74 -7.70 -12.84
C PRO A 42 -3.67 -6.74 -13.37
N SER A 43 -2.79 -6.23 -12.49
CA SER A 43 -1.73 -5.29 -12.89
C SER A 43 -0.65 -5.91 -13.77
N LEU A 44 -0.39 -7.21 -13.60
CA LEU A 44 0.52 -7.97 -14.46
C LEU A 44 -0.16 -8.36 -15.78
N ASP A 45 -1.42 -8.81 -15.73
CA ASP A 45 -2.22 -9.18 -16.90
C ASP A 45 -2.51 -8.00 -17.84
N ALA A 46 -2.51 -6.76 -17.32
CA ALA A 46 -2.57 -5.55 -18.14
C ALA A 46 -1.42 -5.46 -19.17
N LEU A 47 -0.31 -6.18 -18.94
CA LEU A 47 0.88 -6.22 -19.81
C LEU A 47 0.88 -7.41 -20.78
N LYS A 48 -0.22 -8.16 -20.85
CA LYS A 48 -0.36 -9.36 -21.68
C LYS A 48 -0.36 -9.04 -23.17
N SER A 49 0.36 -9.85 -23.93
CA SER A 49 0.32 -9.86 -25.40
C SER A 49 -0.56 -11.01 -25.93
N LYS A 50 -0.69 -11.13 -27.25
CA LYS A 50 -1.41 -12.24 -27.90
C LYS A 50 -0.94 -13.64 -27.44
N ARG A 51 0.32 -13.79 -27.05
CA ARG A 51 0.93 -15.08 -26.63
C ARG A 51 1.11 -15.22 -25.11
N GLY A 52 0.46 -14.36 -24.32
CA GLY A 52 0.72 -14.24 -22.89
C GLY A 52 1.64 -13.08 -22.57
N ILE A 53 2.06 -12.99 -21.32
CA ILE A 53 2.91 -11.92 -20.81
C ILE A 53 4.34 -12.23 -21.23
N PRO A 54 5.03 -11.36 -21.99
CA PRO A 54 6.42 -11.62 -22.33
C PRO A 54 7.33 -11.30 -21.13
N PHE A 55 8.45 -12.02 -21.02
CA PHE A 55 9.41 -11.84 -19.91
C PHE A 55 9.87 -10.38 -19.71
N LYS A 56 10.14 -9.68 -20.82
CA LYS A 56 10.52 -8.25 -20.79
C LYS A 56 9.44 -7.37 -20.16
N SER A 57 8.16 -7.66 -20.41
CA SER A 57 7.05 -6.94 -19.76
C SER A 57 6.98 -7.24 -18.27
N ALA A 58 7.21 -8.49 -17.86
CA ALA A 58 7.23 -8.85 -16.44
C ALA A 58 8.41 -8.21 -15.69
N LEU A 59 9.56 -8.03 -16.34
CA LEU A 59 10.66 -7.24 -15.77
C LEU A 59 10.27 -5.76 -15.60
N ASN A 60 9.62 -5.18 -16.61
CA ASN A 60 9.16 -3.80 -16.60
C ASN A 60 7.94 -3.55 -15.71
N TRP A 61 7.22 -4.60 -15.29
CA TRP A 61 6.06 -4.48 -14.42
C TRP A 61 6.40 -3.68 -13.16
N SER A 62 5.55 -2.73 -12.81
CA SER A 62 5.68 -1.89 -11.64
C SER A 62 4.31 -1.72 -11.02
N ASP A 63 4.22 -1.94 -9.72
CA ASP A 63 3.01 -1.82 -8.93
C ASP A 63 3.42 -1.44 -7.51
N ALA A 64 3.14 -0.20 -7.13
CA ALA A 64 3.56 0.36 -5.85
C ALA A 64 2.85 -0.34 -4.68
N ASP A 65 1.59 -0.72 -4.86
CA ASP A 65 0.78 -1.37 -3.82
C ASP A 65 1.29 -2.80 -3.54
N LEU A 66 1.82 -3.47 -4.58
CA LEU A 66 2.42 -4.79 -4.47
C LEU A 66 3.93 -4.75 -4.18
N GLY A 67 4.53 -3.56 -4.02
CA GLY A 67 5.97 -3.40 -3.76
C GLY A 67 6.86 -3.88 -4.91
N VAL A 68 6.34 -3.87 -6.14
CA VAL A 68 7.04 -4.30 -7.35
C VAL A 68 7.53 -3.10 -8.13
N ILE A 69 8.83 -3.06 -8.44
CA ILE A 69 9.43 -2.02 -9.29
C ILE A 69 9.97 -2.59 -10.60
N SER A 70 10.07 -1.74 -11.62
CA SER A 70 10.63 -2.10 -12.92
C SER A 70 12.12 -2.41 -12.80
N CYS A 71 12.56 -3.48 -13.47
CA CYS A 71 13.95 -3.88 -13.56
C CYS A 71 14.37 -3.97 -15.03
N SER A 72 15.59 -3.50 -15.35
CA SER A 72 16.13 -3.62 -16.72
C SER A 72 16.60 -5.05 -16.99
N TYR A 73 16.58 -5.47 -18.26
CA TYR A 73 17.08 -6.79 -18.66
C TYR A 73 18.55 -7.00 -18.26
N ASN A 74 19.40 -5.99 -18.44
CA ASN A 74 20.82 -6.09 -18.08
C ASN A 74 20.99 -6.32 -16.57
N THR A 75 20.22 -5.60 -15.75
CA THR A 75 20.26 -5.76 -14.29
C THR A 75 19.76 -7.14 -13.86
N SER A 76 18.77 -7.70 -14.56
CA SER A 76 18.26 -9.04 -14.26
C SER A 76 19.29 -10.13 -14.61
N ARG A 77 20.14 -9.89 -15.61
CA ARG A 77 21.22 -10.81 -16.04
C ARG A 77 22.55 -10.61 -15.34
N GLU A 78 22.63 -9.72 -14.34
CA GLU A 78 23.83 -9.62 -13.52
C GLU A 78 24.02 -10.90 -12.68
N PRO A 79 25.26 -11.32 -12.36
CA PRO A 79 25.54 -12.62 -11.74
C PRO A 79 24.73 -12.94 -10.47
N TYR A 80 24.41 -11.92 -9.68
CA TYR A 80 23.64 -12.05 -8.43
C TYR A 80 22.11 -12.02 -8.64
N ASN A 81 21.62 -11.76 -9.85
CA ASN A 81 20.20 -11.70 -10.22
C ASN A 81 19.80 -12.78 -11.23
N THR A 82 20.75 -13.43 -11.89
CA THR A 82 20.48 -14.42 -12.95
C THR A 82 19.58 -15.55 -12.46
N GLU A 83 19.86 -16.11 -11.28
CA GLU A 83 19.05 -17.19 -10.71
C GLU A 83 17.60 -16.76 -10.47
N TYR A 84 17.38 -15.57 -9.91
CA TYR A 84 16.03 -15.02 -9.70
C TYR A 84 15.33 -14.74 -11.04
N SER A 85 16.08 -14.28 -12.04
CA SER A 85 15.53 -14.05 -13.38
C SER A 85 15.07 -15.33 -14.05
N ASP A 86 15.81 -16.42 -13.90
CA ASP A 86 15.44 -17.72 -14.47
C ASP A 86 14.24 -18.32 -13.72
N GLN A 87 14.20 -18.17 -12.40
CA GLN A 87 13.02 -18.53 -11.60
C GLN A 87 11.77 -17.72 -11.98
N LEU A 88 11.93 -16.42 -12.25
CA LEU A 88 10.86 -15.56 -12.73
C LEU A 88 10.36 -16.02 -14.10
N ALA A 89 11.27 -16.37 -15.02
CA ALA A 89 10.89 -16.86 -16.34
C ALA A 89 10.09 -18.17 -16.23
N ALA A 90 10.56 -19.12 -15.43
CA ALA A 90 9.85 -20.39 -15.20
C ALA A 90 8.47 -20.19 -14.56
N ALA A 91 8.36 -19.34 -13.53
CA ALA A 91 7.09 -19.00 -12.90
C ALA A 91 6.13 -18.29 -13.88
N LEU A 92 6.67 -17.48 -14.79
CA LEU A 92 5.87 -16.76 -15.76
C LEU A 92 5.33 -17.69 -16.87
N GLU A 93 6.10 -18.70 -17.29
CA GLU A 93 5.60 -19.70 -18.25
C GLU A 93 4.42 -20.49 -17.66
N THR A 94 4.53 -20.95 -16.42
CA THR A 94 3.43 -21.64 -15.74
C THR A 94 2.23 -20.72 -15.53
N TYR A 95 2.46 -19.46 -15.15
CA TYR A 95 1.40 -18.46 -15.02
C TYR A 95 0.70 -18.15 -16.36
N ASN A 96 1.42 -18.05 -17.48
CA ASN A 96 0.82 -17.82 -18.79
C ASN A 96 -0.12 -18.95 -19.19
N ASN A 97 0.27 -20.19 -18.88
CA ASN A 97 -0.50 -21.40 -19.15
C ASN A 97 -1.64 -21.66 -18.16
N LEU A 98 -1.80 -20.81 -17.14
CA LEU A 98 -2.82 -20.96 -16.13
C LEU A 98 -4.22 -20.84 -16.77
N THR A 99 -4.95 -21.95 -16.86
CA THR A 99 -6.37 -21.90 -17.19
C THR A 99 -7.06 -21.27 -15.99
N PRO A 100 -7.65 -20.07 -16.12
CA PRO A 100 -8.38 -19.48 -15.00
C PRO A 100 -9.43 -20.50 -14.56
N ALA A 101 -9.55 -20.71 -13.25
CA ALA A 101 -10.67 -21.48 -12.73
C ALA A 101 -11.94 -20.87 -13.33
N THR A 102 -12.68 -21.64 -14.11
CA THR A 102 -13.92 -21.20 -14.74
C THR A 102 -14.91 -20.83 -13.62
N GLN A 103 -14.80 -19.63 -13.08
CA GLN A 103 -15.98 -18.92 -12.65
C GLN A 103 -16.72 -18.67 -13.95
N THR A 104 -17.78 -19.43 -14.17
CA THR A 104 -18.80 -19.18 -15.16
C THR A 104 -19.31 -17.77 -14.90
N LEU A 105 -18.62 -16.76 -15.45
CA LEU A 105 -19.19 -15.43 -15.59
C LEU A 105 -20.45 -15.67 -16.43
N PRO A 106 -21.65 -15.36 -15.89
CA PRO A 106 -22.87 -15.51 -16.66
C PRO A 106 -22.67 -14.75 -17.97
N PRO A 107 -23.15 -15.30 -19.10
CA PRO A 107 -22.96 -14.69 -20.41
C PRO A 107 -23.33 -13.21 -20.30
N GLN A 108 -22.40 -12.31 -20.59
CA GLN A 108 -22.66 -10.88 -20.61
C GLN A 108 -23.88 -10.67 -21.50
N LYS A 109 -25.03 -10.42 -20.87
CA LYS A 109 -26.24 -10.01 -21.59
C LYS A 109 -25.82 -8.78 -22.36
N ARG A 110 -26.02 -8.78 -23.68
CA ARG A 110 -25.81 -7.58 -24.51
C ARG A 110 -26.54 -6.43 -23.84
N THR A 111 -25.80 -5.53 -23.21
CA THR A 111 -26.38 -4.41 -22.48
C THR A 111 -26.95 -3.46 -23.52
N THR A 112 -28.24 -3.14 -23.37
CA THR A 112 -28.86 -2.11 -24.18
C THR A 112 -28.45 -0.76 -23.60
N GLN A 113 -28.44 0.32 -24.40
CA GLN A 113 -28.07 1.66 -23.88
C GLN A 113 -28.86 2.06 -22.63
N ARG A 114 -30.11 1.57 -22.49
CA ARG A 114 -30.95 1.79 -21.32
C ARG A 114 -30.42 1.10 -20.06
N SER A 115 -29.96 -0.15 -20.15
CA SER A 115 -29.40 -0.86 -18.99
C SER A 115 -28.08 -0.26 -18.54
N GLN A 116 -27.27 0.26 -19.47
CA GLN A 116 -26.03 0.98 -19.13
C GLN A 116 -26.33 2.29 -18.39
N GLN A 117 -27.37 3.02 -18.80
CA GLN A 117 -27.77 4.25 -18.13
C GLN A 117 -28.28 4.00 -16.70
N GLU A 118 -29.01 2.91 -16.49
CA GLU A 118 -29.46 2.47 -15.18
C GLU A 118 -28.25 2.10 -14.29
N GLU A 119 -27.30 1.31 -14.79
CA GLU A 119 -26.05 1.00 -14.07
C GLU A 119 -25.28 2.27 -13.70
N ILE A 120 -25.10 3.21 -14.64
CA ILE A 120 -24.44 4.49 -14.39
C ILE A 120 -25.15 5.28 -13.29
N SER A 121 -26.48 5.30 -13.29
CA SER A 121 -27.25 6.00 -12.25
C SER A 121 -27.08 5.34 -10.88
N THR A 122 -27.06 4.01 -10.81
CA THR A 122 -26.82 3.29 -9.55
C THR A 122 -25.41 3.52 -9.02
N LEU A 123 -24.40 3.51 -9.89
CA LEU A 123 -23.01 3.79 -9.55
C LEU A 123 -22.85 5.21 -9.01
N LYS A 124 -23.49 6.21 -9.64
CA LYS A 124 -23.51 7.59 -9.14
C LYS A 124 -24.12 7.67 -7.74
N ASN A 125 -25.26 7.04 -7.52
CA ASN A 125 -25.91 7.03 -6.21
C ASN A 125 -25.02 6.37 -5.13
N GLN A 126 -24.30 5.29 -5.48
CA GLN A 126 -23.35 4.65 -4.57
C GLN A 126 -22.16 5.55 -4.25
N VAL A 127 -21.61 6.26 -5.24
CA VAL A 127 -20.53 7.22 -5.05
C VAL A 127 -20.97 8.37 -4.13
N ASP A 128 -22.16 8.92 -4.36
CA ASP A 128 -22.71 10.00 -3.53
C ASP A 128 -22.93 9.53 -2.08
N TYR A 129 -23.47 8.33 -1.89
CA TYR A 129 -23.64 7.72 -0.57
C TYR A 129 -22.30 7.53 0.15
N LEU A 130 -21.30 6.97 -0.52
CA LEU A 130 -19.97 6.76 0.06
C LEU A 130 -19.27 8.08 0.40
N THR A 131 -19.43 9.09 -0.46
CA THR A 131 -18.86 10.43 -0.22
C THR A 131 -19.48 11.06 1.02
N ASN A 132 -20.80 10.95 1.19
CA ASN A 132 -21.47 11.50 2.36
C ASN A 132 -21.08 10.75 3.64
N THR A 133 -21.06 9.41 3.63
CA THR A 133 -20.67 8.62 4.81
C THR A 133 -19.22 8.87 5.22
N LEU A 134 -18.30 8.99 4.27
CA LEU A 134 -16.91 9.39 4.56
C LEU A 134 -16.85 10.79 5.20
N GLY A 135 -17.64 11.73 4.70
CA GLY A 135 -17.75 13.08 5.29
C GLY A 135 -18.27 13.05 6.72
N GLU A 136 -19.25 12.21 7.04
CA GLU A 136 -19.76 12.04 8.40
C GLU A 136 -18.72 11.42 9.34
N VAL A 137 -18.01 10.39 8.90
CA VAL A 137 -16.91 9.78 9.66
C VAL A 137 -15.81 10.80 9.95
N TYR A 138 -15.45 11.60 8.95
CA TYR A 138 -14.45 12.67 9.13
C TYR A 138 -14.91 13.72 10.15
N ARG A 139 -16.18 14.16 10.09
CA ARG A 139 -16.73 15.10 11.09
C ARG A 139 -16.72 14.50 12.49
N ALA A 140 -17.12 13.24 12.64
CA ALA A 140 -17.10 12.55 13.93
C ALA A 140 -15.68 12.43 14.49
N TYR A 141 -14.71 12.09 13.64
CA TYR A 141 -13.29 12.07 13.99
C TYR A 141 -12.81 13.44 14.49
N MET A 142 -13.10 14.52 13.77
CA MET A 142 -12.70 15.87 14.16
C MET A 142 -13.34 16.31 15.49
N GLN A 143 -14.60 15.93 15.75
CA GLN A 143 -15.23 16.17 17.05
C GLN A 143 -14.54 15.42 18.18
N LEU A 144 -14.08 14.19 17.93
CA LEU A 144 -13.35 13.39 18.92
C LEU A 144 -11.98 14.01 19.22
N VAL A 145 -11.24 14.44 18.19
CA VAL A 145 -9.96 15.15 18.35
C VAL A 145 -10.15 16.42 19.20
N ALA A 146 -11.17 17.23 18.91
CA ALA A 146 -11.45 18.44 19.67
C ALA A 146 -11.78 18.16 21.15
N ARG A 147 -12.45 17.04 21.46
CA ARG A 147 -12.73 16.63 22.85
C ARG A 147 -11.48 16.22 23.60
N VAL A 148 -10.55 15.51 22.95
CA VAL A 148 -9.26 15.11 23.56
C VAL A 148 -8.44 16.35 23.92
N ASP A 149 -8.40 17.34 23.05
CA ASP A 149 -7.71 18.61 23.31
C ASP A 149 -8.33 19.36 24.50
N GLU A 150 -9.67 19.40 24.58
CA GLU A 150 -10.36 20.07 25.67
C GLU A 150 -10.12 19.38 27.03
N HIS A 151 -10.15 18.05 27.09
CA HIS A 151 -9.82 17.31 28.30
C HIS A 151 -8.37 17.56 28.74
N THR A 152 -7.43 17.55 27.78
CA THR A 152 -6.02 17.81 28.06
C THR A 152 -5.82 19.23 28.62
N ARG A 153 -6.53 20.22 28.09
CA ARG A 153 -6.50 21.61 28.60
C ARG A 153 -7.09 21.72 30.00
N GLN A 154 -8.16 20.98 30.28
CA GLN A 154 -8.78 20.96 31.61
C GLN A 154 -7.85 20.33 32.66
N ASP A 155 -7.18 19.23 32.33
CA ASP A 155 -6.20 18.58 33.22
C ASP A 155 -5.02 19.52 33.53
N ILE A 156 -4.48 20.21 32.52
CA ILE A 156 -3.40 21.18 32.72
C ILE A 156 -3.84 22.31 33.66
N ARG A 157 -5.05 22.86 33.46
CA ARG A 157 -5.59 23.90 34.35
C ARG A 157 -5.78 23.38 35.78
N TYR A 158 -6.30 22.17 35.94
CA TYR A 158 -6.48 21.55 37.24
C TYR A 158 -5.14 21.36 37.97
N GLN A 159 -4.11 20.88 37.27
CA GLN A 159 -2.75 20.77 37.80
C GLN A 159 -2.16 22.13 38.22
N GLN A 160 -2.40 23.20 37.44
CA GLN A 160 -1.96 24.55 37.80
C GLN A 160 -2.64 25.06 39.07
N VAL A 161 -3.95 24.83 39.22
CA VAL A 161 -4.71 25.19 40.42
C VAL A 161 -4.24 24.40 41.64
N LEU A 162 -4.02 23.08 41.51
CA LEU A 162 -3.44 22.28 42.59
C LEU A 162 -2.07 22.82 43.01
N LYS A 163 -1.20 23.16 42.05
CA LYS A 163 0.12 23.73 42.33
C LYS A 163 0.03 25.09 43.03
N SER A 164 -0.91 25.95 42.67
CA SER A 164 -1.09 27.23 43.36
C SER A 164 -1.61 27.03 44.79
N HIS A 165 -2.53 26.08 44.99
CA HIS A 165 -3.02 25.73 46.32
C HIS A 165 -1.94 25.14 47.22
N THR A 166 -1.10 24.23 46.72
CA THR A 166 0.00 23.66 47.52
C THR A 166 1.02 24.74 47.90
N LEU A 167 1.37 25.65 46.99
CA LEU A 167 2.25 26.79 47.29
C LEU A 167 1.63 27.75 48.32
N ALA A 168 0.32 27.98 48.26
CA ALA A 168 -0.37 28.82 49.23
C ALA A 168 -0.44 28.17 50.62
N LEU A 169 -0.69 26.86 50.69
CA LEU A 169 -0.68 26.07 51.93
C LEU A 169 0.71 26.04 52.56
N ASP A 170 1.75 25.83 51.75
CA ASP A 170 3.15 25.81 52.19
C ASP A 170 3.57 27.17 52.77
N ARG A 171 3.20 28.27 52.11
CA ARG A 171 3.40 29.64 52.63
C ARG A 171 2.67 29.90 53.95
N ALA A 172 1.52 29.26 54.17
CA ALA A 172 0.75 29.38 55.39
C ALA A 172 1.16 28.36 56.46
N HIS A 173 2.15 27.49 56.19
CA HIS A 173 2.55 26.36 57.03
C HIS A 173 1.39 25.44 57.42
N LEU A 174 0.40 25.31 56.53
CA LEU A 174 -0.77 24.46 56.73
C LEU A 174 -0.56 23.15 55.99
N THR A 175 -0.83 22.03 56.66
CA THR A 175 -0.81 20.70 56.05
C THR A 175 -2.22 20.19 55.86
N LEU A 176 -2.46 19.51 54.73
CA LEU A 176 -3.72 18.83 54.47
C LEU A 176 -3.86 17.65 55.45
N VAL A 177 -4.74 17.80 56.43
CA VAL A 177 -5.14 16.71 57.31
C VAL A 177 -6.07 15.80 56.51
N LYS A 178 -5.64 14.57 56.25
CA LYS A 178 -6.52 13.55 55.66
C LYS A 178 -7.60 13.18 56.69
N PRO A 179 -8.87 13.00 56.28
CA PRO A 179 -9.87 12.34 57.11
C PRO A 179 -9.50 10.87 57.36
#